data_AF-A0A2E7BV72-F1
#
_entry.id   AF-A0A2E7BV72-F1
#
_cell.length_a   1.000
_cell.length_b   1.000
_cell.length_c   1.000
_cell.angle_alpha   90.00
_cell.angle_beta   90.00
_cell.angle_gamma   90.00
#
_symmetry.space_group_name_H-M   'P 1'
#
loop_
_entity.id
_entity.type
_entity.pdbx_description
1 polymer ?
#
loop_
_entity_poly.entity_id
_entity_poly.type
_entity_poly.pdbx_seq_one_letter_code
_entity_poly.pdbx_strand_id
1 'polypeptide(L)'
;MAQVSRSFDQFWSDKRSAQVTGLMGPADPKVAQRFASQLRRYACDPNNFRTSTRKRISQVPLVFQQLAATNELHWVDDVVFVSDDPGKNPGKEGLGGGGLATTTLIEIVRAAKKRIVIQTPYLITTSLGEKLFQETTKRGVQVIIMTNSLPTTDGLAAHRGYQRVRSKLLAAGVELYEFRPDARIRRDLMSSAQVRSMRKLPIYSLHAKTMVVDDELLVIGTFNLDPRSANLNTECVVLIPSAAAARGVLDWIEQEIKPENSLRVTEKDNGDRFAPWTLRFRTWLAGFVPAAIL
;
A
#
# COMPACT_ATOMS: atom_id res chain seq x y z
N MET A 1 -0.25 -10.74 -20.15
CA MET A 1 -1.06 -9.72 -20.87
C MET A 1 -2.55 -10.07 -20.97
N ALA A 2 -2.94 -11.26 -21.44
CA ALA A 2 -4.36 -11.61 -21.62
C ALA A 2 -5.24 -11.50 -20.35
N GLN A 3 -4.69 -11.80 -19.16
CA GLN A 3 -5.41 -11.65 -17.88
C GLN A 3 -5.75 -10.20 -17.56
N VAL A 4 -4.83 -9.26 -17.83
CA VAL A 4 -5.04 -7.81 -17.60
C VAL A 4 -6.10 -7.27 -18.56
N SER A 5 -6.00 -7.60 -19.85
CA SER A 5 -7.01 -7.20 -20.83
C SER A 5 -8.40 -7.75 -20.48
N ARG A 6 -8.48 -9.02 -20.09
CA ARG A 6 -9.75 -9.63 -19.65
C ARG A 6 -10.36 -8.91 -18.46
N SER A 7 -9.56 -8.63 -17.43
CA SER A 7 -10.03 -7.86 -16.27
C SER A 7 -10.51 -6.48 -16.68
N PHE A 8 -9.75 -5.74 -17.49
CA PHE A 8 -10.16 -4.44 -18.01
C PHE A 8 -11.51 -4.53 -18.72
N ASP A 9 -11.68 -5.46 -19.67
CA ASP A 9 -12.90 -5.62 -20.44
C ASP A 9 -14.09 -6.00 -19.55
N GLN A 10 -13.89 -6.86 -18.54
CA GLN A 10 -14.92 -7.23 -17.57
C GLN A 10 -15.40 -6.01 -16.78
N PHE A 11 -14.50 -5.19 -16.24
CA PHE A 11 -14.89 -3.98 -15.51
C PHE A 11 -15.48 -2.91 -16.43
N TRP A 12 -14.92 -2.74 -17.63
CA TRP A 12 -15.32 -1.70 -18.57
C TRP A 12 -16.73 -1.93 -19.11
N SER A 13 -17.10 -3.20 -19.36
CA SER A 13 -18.41 -3.60 -19.89
C SER A 13 -19.45 -3.94 -18.81
N ASP A 14 -19.07 -3.94 -17.53
CA ASP A 14 -19.99 -4.23 -16.44
C ASP A 14 -21.10 -3.17 -16.33
N LYS A 15 -22.32 -3.58 -15.96
CA LYS A 15 -23.50 -2.70 -15.81
C LYS A 15 -23.32 -1.55 -14.80
N ARG A 16 -22.33 -1.63 -13.91
CA ARG A 16 -21.96 -0.56 -12.96
C ARG A 16 -21.03 0.48 -13.56
N SER A 17 -20.41 0.18 -14.71
CA SER A 17 -19.65 1.13 -15.50
C SER A 17 -20.62 2.04 -16.25
N ALA A 18 -20.42 3.35 -16.15
CA ALA A 18 -21.24 4.34 -16.83
C ALA A 18 -20.34 5.41 -17.46
N GLN A 19 -20.72 5.86 -18.65
CA GLN A 19 -20.01 6.97 -19.28
C GLN A 19 -20.25 8.25 -18.49
N VAL A 20 -19.17 8.95 -18.16
CA VAL A 20 -19.24 10.23 -17.43
C VAL A 20 -20.12 11.26 -18.15
N THR A 21 -20.14 11.23 -19.48
CA THR A 21 -20.99 12.08 -20.33
C THR A 21 -22.48 11.81 -20.18
N GLY A 22 -22.87 10.62 -19.71
CA GLY A 22 -24.26 10.29 -19.38
C GLY A 22 -24.65 10.66 -17.95
N LEU A 23 -23.67 10.90 -17.06
CA LEU A 23 -23.88 11.29 -15.66
C LEU A 23 -23.80 12.80 -15.47
N MET A 24 -23.07 13.48 -16.34
CA MET A 24 -22.86 14.92 -16.30
C MET A 24 -23.43 15.58 -17.56
N GLY A 25 -24.00 16.78 -17.41
CA GLY A 25 -24.33 17.63 -18.54
C GLY A 25 -23.07 18.08 -19.32
N PRO A 26 -23.23 18.65 -20.52
CA PRO A 26 -22.12 19.19 -21.28
C PRO A 26 -21.36 20.23 -20.46
N ALA A 27 -20.03 20.10 -20.40
CA ALA A 27 -19.19 21.09 -19.72
C ALA A 27 -19.28 22.44 -20.46
N ASP A 28 -19.46 23.54 -19.71
CA ASP A 28 -19.33 24.89 -20.29
C ASP A 28 -17.89 25.04 -20.84
N PRO A 29 -17.72 25.25 -22.16
CA PRO A 29 -16.41 25.38 -22.78
C PRO A 29 -15.54 26.46 -22.12
N LYS A 30 -16.15 27.55 -21.62
CA LYS A 30 -15.43 28.63 -20.93
C LYS A 30 -14.88 28.16 -19.59
N VAL A 31 -15.66 27.37 -18.83
CA VAL A 31 -15.22 26.78 -17.56
C VAL A 31 -14.10 25.77 -17.81
N ALA A 32 -14.27 24.88 -18.77
CA ALA A 32 -13.26 23.89 -19.14
C ALA A 32 -11.94 24.57 -19.58
N GLN A 33 -12.02 25.58 -20.44
CA GLN A 33 -10.84 26.33 -20.90
C GLN A 33 -10.16 27.09 -19.76
N ARG A 34 -10.93 27.71 -18.86
CA ARG A 34 -10.39 28.39 -17.68
C ARG A 34 -9.64 27.41 -16.77
N PHE A 35 -10.25 26.27 -16.48
CA PHE A 35 -9.64 25.24 -15.63
C PHE A 35 -8.38 24.65 -16.26
N ALA A 36 -8.42 24.31 -17.55
CA ALA A 36 -7.26 23.83 -18.30
C ALA A 36 -6.13 24.86 -18.33
N SER A 37 -6.45 26.15 -18.47
CA SER A 37 -5.46 27.23 -18.45
C SER A 37 -4.83 27.41 -17.07
N GLN A 38 -5.61 27.27 -15.99
CA GLN A 38 -5.09 27.30 -14.62
C GLN A 38 -4.16 26.11 -14.35
N LEU A 39 -4.57 24.89 -14.74
CA LEU A 39 -3.74 23.69 -14.61
C LEU A 39 -2.44 23.83 -15.42
N ARG A 40 -2.52 24.30 -16.67
CA ARG A 40 -1.34 24.53 -17.50
C ARG A 40 -0.43 25.58 -16.89
N ARG A 41 -0.95 26.70 -16.38
CA ARG A 41 -0.14 27.73 -15.70
C ARG A 41 0.56 27.15 -14.47
N TYR A 42 -0.17 26.40 -13.64
CA TYR A 42 0.40 25.74 -12.46
C TYR A 42 1.51 24.76 -12.84
N ALA A 43 1.25 23.90 -13.84
CA ALA A 43 2.20 22.91 -14.34
C ALA A 43 3.42 23.55 -15.03
N CYS A 44 3.25 24.70 -15.68
CA CYS A 44 4.31 25.42 -16.37
C CYS A 44 5.13 26.33 -15.44
N ASP A 45 4.66 26.63 -14.23
CA ASP A 45 5.41 27.44 -13.26
C ASP A 45 6.65 26.69 -12.70
N PRO A 46 7.87 27.22 -12.90
CA PRO A 46 9.10 26.59 -12.41
C PRO A 46 9.21 26.61 -10.87
N ASN A 47 8.44 27.44 -10.17
CA ASN A 47 8.35 27.42 -8.71
C ASN A 47 7.57 26.21 -8.19
N ASN A 48 6.60 25.70 -8.96
CA ASN A 48 5.82 24.51 -8.59
C ASN A 48 6.52 23.20 -8.98
N PHE A 49 7.23 23.20 -10.11
CA PHE A 49 7.95 22.03 -10.61
C PHE A 49 9.38 22.40 -10.99
N ARG A 50 10.34 21.99 -10.15
CA ARG A 50 11.77 22.22 -10.37
C ARG A 50 12.23 21.73 -11.75
N THR A 51 13.16 22.48 -12.34
CA THR A 51 13.79 22.11 -13.62
C THR A 51 14.42 20.72 -13.58
N SER A 52 14.99 20.29 -12.45
CA SER A 52 15.54 18.93 -12.30
C SER A 52 14.46 17.85 -12.40
N THR A 53 13.32 18.04 -11.74
CA THR A 53 12.17 17.12 -11.83
C THR A 53 11.64 17.07 -13.26
N ARG A 54 11.51 18.21 -13.93
CA ARG A 54 11.09 18.27 -15.33
C ARG A 54 12.08 17.60 -16.27
N LYS A 55 13.38 17.82 -16.07
CA LYS A 55 14.44 17.13 -16.82
C LYS A 55 14.32 15.61 -16.65
N ARG A 56 14.10 15.12 -15.42
CA ARG A 56 13.86 13.69 -15.17
C ARG A 56 12.63 13.17 -15.93
N ILE A 57 11.51 13.90 -15.90
CA ILE A 57 10.29 13.54 -16.64
C ILE A 57 10.55 13.49 -18.15
N SER A 58 11.22 14.51 -18.71
CA SER A 58 11.54 14.54 -20.14
C SER A 58 12.57 13.47 -20.55
N GLN A 59 13.36 12.99 -19.59
CA GLN A 59 14.38 11.97 -19.79
C GLN A 59 13.89 10.54 -19.49
N VAL A 60 12.61 10.32 -19.19
CA VAL A 60 12.06 8.99 -18.91
C VAL A 60 12.47 7.93 -19.95
N PRO A 61 12.45 8.19 -21.28
CA PRO A 61 12.93 7.22 -22.25
C PRO A 61 14.41 6.82 -22.07
N LEU A 62 15.27 7.78 -21.72
CA LEU A 62 16.69 7.53 -21.43
C LEU A 62 16.86 6.75 -20.11
N VAL A 63 16.00 7.01 -19.12
CA VAL A 63 16.02 6.28 -17.85
C VAL A 63 15.76 4.79 -18.09
N PHE A 64 14.79 4.42 -18.93
CA PHE A 64 14.56 3.00 -19.24
C PHE A 64 15.75 2.35 -19.97
N GLN A 65 16.40 3.08 -20.89
CA GLN A 65 17.62 2.59 -21.54
C GLN A 65 18.76 2.40 -20.54
N GLN A 66 18.91 3.33 -19.59
CA GLN A 66 19.92 3.23 -18.53
C GLN A 66 19.64 2.05 -17.61
N LEU A 67 18.42 1.89 -17.12
CA LEU A 67 18.02 0.77 -16.26
C LEU A 67 18.24 -0.59 -16.95
N ALA A 68 17.96 -0.66 -18.26
CA ALA A 68 18.26 -1.85 -19.06
C ALA A 68 19.78 -2.09 -19.17
N ALA A 69 20.59 -1.04 -19.35
CA ALA A 69 22.04 -1.13 -19.46
C ALA A 69 22.73 -1.44 -18.11
N THR A 70 22.17 -1.03 -16.98
CA THR A 70 22.70 -1.28 -15.63
C THR A 70 22.15 -2.55 -14.98
N ASN A 71 21.33 -3.32 -15.71
CA ASN A 71 20.68 -4.54 -15.21
C ASN A 71 19.78 -4.31 -13.97
N GLU A 72 19.30 -3.08 -13.81
CA GLU A 72 18.29 -2.68 -12.81
C GLU A 72 16.86 -2.92 -13.33
N LEU A 73 16.70 -3.14 -14.62
CA LEU A 73 15.46 -3.64 -15.23
C LEU A 73 15.47 -5.17 -15.27
N HIS A 74 14.61 -5.80 -14.47
CA HIS A 74 14.47 -7.25 -14.44
C HIS A 74 13.39 -7.72 -15.43
N TRP A 75 13.82 -8.44 -16.46
CA TRP A 75 12.90 -9.22 -17.29
C TRP A 75 12.46 -10.48 -16.53
N VAL A 76 11.18 -10.80 -16.62
CA VAL A 76 10.59 -11.98 -15.99
C VAL A 76 9.84 -12.78 -17.04
N ASP A 77 9.96 -14.11 -16.97
CA ASP A 77 9.36 -15.00 -17.96
C ASP A 77 7.84 -15.11 -17.79
N ASP A 78 7.36 -14.97 -16.55
CA ASP A 78 5.94 -15.05 -16.22
C ASP A 78 5.54 -14.06 -15.12
N VAL A 79 4.30 -13.58 -15.23
CA VAL A 79 3.60 -12.81 -14.22
C VAL A 79 2.15 -13.25 -14.19
N VAL A 80 1.63 -13.49 -13.00
CA VAL A 80 0.21 -13.86 -12.82
C VAL A 80 -0.54 -12.63 -12.34
N PHE A 81 -1.49 -12.15 -13.13
CA PHE A 81 -2.40 -11.09 -12.71
C PHE A 81 -3.70 -11.69 -12.19
N VAL A 82 -4.02 -11.38 -10.93
CA VAL A 82 -5.24 -11.79 -10.26
C VAL A 82 -6.07 -10.54 -9.98
N SER A 83 -7.33 -10.56 -10.38
CA SER A 83 -8.30 -9.50 -10.12
C SER A 83 -9.58 -10.13 -9.59
N ASP A 84 -10.19 -9.49 -8.61
CA ASP A 84 -11.58 -9.80 -8.26
C ASP A 84 -12.51 -9.46 -9.42
N ASP A 85 -13.67 -10.11 -9.45
CA ASP A 85 -14.73 -9.79 -10.39
C ASP A 85 -15.43 -8.47 -10.02
N PRO A 86 -15.94 -7.72 -11.03
CA PRO A 86 -16.78 -6.56 -10.76
C PRO A 86 -17.91 -6.93 -9.80
N GLY A 87 -18.08 -6.13 -8.75
CA GLY A 87 -19.19 -6.35 -7.82
C GLY A 87 -18.97 -7.26 -6.65
N LYS A 88 -17.72 -7.47 -6.28
CA LYS A 88 -17.35 -8.10 -5.02
C LYS A 88 -18.27 -7.62 -3.89
N ASN A 89 -18.81 -8.61 -3.17
CA ASN A 89 -19.93 -8.49 -2.23
C ASN A 89 -21.20 -7.84 -2.84
N PRO A 90 -22.10 -8.65 -3.44
CA PRO A 90 -23.39 -8.16 -3.94
C PRO A 90 -24.43 -7.88 -2.83
N GLY A 91 -24.01 -7.80 -1.56
CA GLY A 91 -24.89 -7.56 -0.41
C GLY A 91 -25.62 -8.80 0.12
N LYS A 92 -25.34 -9.99 -0.42
CA LYS A 92 -26.00 -11.25 -0.04
C LYS A 92 -25.45 -11.87 1.25
N GLU A 93 -24.22 -11.54 1.63
CA GLU A 93 -23.52 -12.09 2.81
C GLU A 93 -23.20 -10.99 3.85
N GLY A 94 -23.99 -9.91 3.87
CA GLY A 94 -23.74 -8.77 4.75
C GLY A 94 -22.40 -8.11 4.42
N LEU A 95 -21.45 -8.13 5.37
CA LEU A 95 -20.10 -7.56 5.22
C LEU A 95 -19.03 -8.62 4.87
N GLY A 96 -19.45 -9.86 4.60
CA GLY A 96 -18.58 -10.92 4.06
C GLY A 96 -18.44 -10.83 2.54
N GLY A 97 -18.02 -11.92 1.91
CA GLY A 97 -18.01 -12.06 0.44
C GLY A 97 -16.69 -12.56 -0.15
N GLY A 98 -15.57 -12.40 0.55
CA GLY A 98 -14.26 -12.82 0.05
C GLY A 98 -13.92 -12.25 -1.34
N GLY A 99 -13.03 -12.91 -2.06
CA GLY A 99 -12.63 -12.53 -3.42
C GLY A 99 -11.52 -13.44 -3.93
N LEU A 100 -11.31 -13.47 -5.24
CA LEU A 100 -10.23 -14.25 -5.84
C LEU A 100 -8.86 -13.76 -5.35
N ALA A 101 -8.68 -12.45 -5.19
CA ALA A 101 -7.47 -11.88 -4.62
C ALA A 101 -7.25 -12.35 -3.17
N THR A 102 -8.31 -12.37 -2.35
CA THR A 102 -8.24 -12.84 -0.95
C THR A 102 -7.85 -14.31 -0.88
N THR A 103 -8.52 -15.18 -1.64
CA THR A 103 -8.22 -16.61 -1.66
C THR A 103 -6.79 -16.88 -2.11
N THR A 104 -6.35 -16.22 -3.18
CA THR A 104 -4.98 -16.34 -3.70
C THR A 104 -3.93 -15.95 -2.65
N LEU A 105 -4.13 -14.83 -1.94
CA LEU A 105 -3.20 -14.39 -0.90
C LEU A 105 -3.15 -15.37 0.28
N ILE A 106 -4.29 -15.94 0.68
CA ILE A 106 -4.32 -16.97 1.74
C ILE A 106 -3.54 -18.21 1.32
N GLU A 107 -3.69 -18.67 0.08
CA GLU A 107 -2.97 -19.82 -0.47
C GLU A 107 -1.46 -19.58 -0.49
N ILE A 108 -1.02 -18.39 -0.91
CA ILE A 108 0.38 -17.98 -0.89
C ILE A 108 0.96 -18.02 0.53
N VAL A 109 0.26 -17.46 1.53
CA VAL A 109 0.71 -17.47 2.93
C VAL A 109 0.79 -18.90 3.48
N ARG A 110 -0.17 -19.78 3.13
CA ARG A 110 -0.14 -21.20 3.52
C ARG A 110 1.02 -21.94 2.86
N ALA A 111 1.38 -21.60 1.62
CA ALA A 111 2.45 -22.25 0.89
C ALA A 111 3.85 -21.88 1.39
N ALA A 112 4.02 -20.67 1.95
CA ALA A 112 5.31 -20.13 2.44
C ALA A 112 6.06 -21.10 3.37
N LYS A 113 7.39 -21.15 3.24
CA LYS A 113 8.26 -22.12 3.91
C LYS A 113 9.33 -21.50 4.82
N LYS A 114 9.80 -20.28 4.52
CA LYS A 114 10.94 -19.63 5.18
C LYS A 114 10.53 -18.30 5.79
N ARG A 115 10.08 -17.35 4.97
CA ARG A 115 9.71 -16.00 5.44
C ARG A 115 8.68 -15.29 4.57
N ILE A 116 7.90 -14.43 5.20
CA ILE A 116 6.94 -13.53 4.57
C ILE A 116 7.23 -12.12 5.08
N VAL A 117 7.44 -11.18 4.17
CA VAL A 117 7.64 -9.75 4.49
C VAL A 117 6.56 -8.94 3.81
N ILE A 118 5.77 -8.17 4.57
CA ILE A 118 4.59 -7.45 4.08
C ILE A 118 4.71 -5.96 4.39
N GLN A 119 4.35 -5.12 3.42
CA GLN A 119 4.04 -3.71 3.64
C GLN A 119 2.56 -3.45 3.37
N THR A 120 1.89 -2.78 4.30
CA THR A 120 0.49 -2.37 4.15
C THR A 120 0.21 -1.09 4.93
N PRO A 121 -0.49 -0.08 4.37
CA PRO A 121 -0.87 1.11 5.14
C PRO A 121 -1.86 0.81 6.25
N TYR A 122 -2.73 -0.18 6.03
CA TYR A 122 -3.82 -0.56 6.94
C TYR A 122 -3.67 -2.05 7.31
N LEU A 123 -3.64 -2.32 8.61
CA LEU A 123 -3.38 -3.65 9.17
C LEU A 123 -4.45 -3.98 10.22
N ILE A 124 -5.56 -4.54 9.75
CA ILE A 124 -6.76 -4.83 10.54
C ILE A 124 -7.12 -6.30 10.29
N THR A 125 -6.45 -7.22 10.95
CA THR A 125 -6.75 -8.65 10.76
C THR A 125 -8.08 -9.04 11.38
N THR A 126 -8.79 -9.95 10.72
CA THR A 126 -9.89 -10.72 11.34
C THR A 126 -9.32 -11.93 12.09
N SER A 127 -10.16 -12.67 12.82
CA SER A 127 -9.76 -13.94 13.44
C SER A 127 -9.23 -14.97 12.44
N LEU A 128 -9.69 -14.93 11.18
CA LEU A 128 -9.14 -15.76 10.10
C LEU A 128 -7.67 -15.39 9.82
N GLY A 129 -7.38 -14.09 9.65
CA GLY A 129 -6.02 -13.60 9.41
C GLY A 129 -5.10 -13.82 10.60
N GLU A 130 -5.58 -13.58 11.82
CA GLU A 130 -4.85 -13.85 13.07
C GLU A 130 -4.44 -15.33 13.14
N LYS A 131 -5.38 -16.25 12.87
CA LYS A 131 -5.12 -17.70 12.87
C LYS A 131 -4.17 -18.11 11.75
N LEU A 132 -4.33 -17.55 10.55
CA LEU A 132 -3.45 -17.82 9.41
C LEU A 132 -1.99 -17.46 9.73
N PHE A 133 -1.74 -16.29 10.32
CA PHE A 133 -0.39 -15.91 10.73
C PHE A 133 0.13 -16.78 11.87
N GLN A 134 -0.70 -17.09 12.86
CA GLN A 134 -0.31 -17.98 13.96
C GLN A 134 0.08 -19.38 13.47
N GLU A 135 -0.68 -19.97 12.55
CA GLU A 135 -0.35 -21.26 11.94
C GLU A 135 0.95 -21.18 11.12
N THR A 136 1.18 -20.05 10.47
CA THR A 136 2.39 -19.82 9.66
C THR A 136 3.64 -19.71 10.52
N THR A 137 3.60 -18.92 11.60
CA THR A 137 4.73 -18.80 12.53
C THR A 137 4.97 -20.10 13.33
N LYS A 138 3.91 -20.85 13.68
CA LYS A 138 4.04 -22.19 14.29
C LYS A 138 4.77 -23.20 13.39
N ARG A 139 4.70 -23.04 12.06
CA ARG A 139 5.48 -23.85 11.10
C ARG A 139 6.95 -23.43 11.03
N GLY A 140 7.38 -22.44 11.80
CA GLY A 140 8.74 -21.89 11.77
C GLY A 140 8.98 -20.85 10.68
N VAL A 141 7.92 -20.40 9.98
CA VAL A 141 8.02 -19.35 8.96
C VAL A 141 8.07 -17.99 9.64
N GLN A 142 9.08 -17.18 9.33
CA GLN A 142 9.18 -15.81 9.84
C GLN A 142 8.13 -14.92 9.17
N VAL A 143 7.38 -14.13 9.93
CA VAL A 143 6.41 -13.17 9.38
C VAL A 143 6.75 -11.77 9.87
N ILE A 144 7.13 -10.89 8.94
CA ILE A 144 7.46 -9.48 9.20
C ILE A 144 6.41 -8.61 8.53
N ILE A 145 5.79 -7.70 9.27
CA ILE A 145 4.82 -6.74 8.71
C ILE A 145 5.22 -5.32 9.10
N MET A 146 5.32 -4.46 8.09
CA MET A 146 5.54 -3.04 8.23
C MET A 146 4.27 -2.25 7.92
N THR A 147 3.90 -1.35 8.82
CA THR A 147 2.73 -0.46 8.68
C THR A 147 3.04 0.94 9.20
N ASN A 148 2.07 1.85 9.17
CA ASN A 148 2.22 3.21 9.68
C ASN A 148 2.10 3.26 11.22
N SER A 149 2.90 4.11 11.86
CA SER A 149 2.57 4.57 13.22
C SER A 149 1.39 5.55 13.18
N LEU A 150 0.80 5.84 14.36
CA LEU A 150 -0.31 6.79 14.47
C LEU A 150 -0.05 8.16 13.81
N PRO A 151 1.09 8.85 14.01
CA PRO A 151 1.32 10.14 13.36
C PRO A 151 1.59 10.03 11.85
N THR A 152 1.85 8.85 11.31
CA THR A 152 2.12 8.61 9.88
C THR A 152 0.97 7.92 9.16
N THR A 153 -0.18 7.72 9.81
CA THR A 153 -1.38 7.20 9.16
C THR A 153 -2.24 8.34 8.62
N ASP A 154 -2.80 8.14 7.44
CA ASP A 154 -3.81 9.00 6.83
C ASP A 154 -5.25 8.53 7.16
N GLY A 155 -5.41 7.31 7.70
CA GLY A 155 -6.68 6.72 8.08
C GLY A 155 -6.81 6.46 9.59
N LEU A 156 -7.31 7.43 10.37
CA LEU A 156 -7.44 7.28 11.83
C LEU A 156 -8.35 6.13 12.25
N ALA A 157 -9.44 5.89 11.51
CA ALA A 157 -10.34 4.80 11.80
C ALA A 157 -9.66 3.43 11.56
N ALA A 158 -8.92 3.31 10.45
CA ALA A 158 -8.13 2.13 10.14
C ALA A 158 -7.04 1.88 11.20
N HIS A 159 -6.31 2.93 11.61
CA HIS A 159 -5.31 2.83 12.69
C HIS A 159 -5.95 2.42 14.02
N ARG A 160 -7.16 2.90 14.32
CA ARG A 160 -7.91 2.47 15.50
C ARG A 160 -8.33 1.00 15.41
N GLY A 161 -8.64 0.50 14.21
CA GLY A 161 -8.79 -0.94 13.94
C GLY A 161 -7.51 -1.71 14.27
N TYR A 162 -6.38 -1.27 13.74
CA TYR A 162 -5.06 -1.85 14.00
C TYR A 162 -4.70 -1.90 15.49
N GLN A 163 -4.94 -0.82 16.24
CA GLN A 163 -4.69 -0.78 17.69
C GLN A 163 -5.39 -1.91 18.47
N ARG A 164 -6.53 -2.42 17.98
CA ARG A 164 -7.29 -3.51 18.63
C ARG A 164 -6.72 -4.89 18.37
N VAL A 165 -5.98 -5.06 17.26
CA VAL A 165 -5.45 -6.35 16.81
C VAL A 165 -3.93 -6.46 16.98
N ARG A 166 -3.23 -5.34 17.24
CA ARG A 166 -1.78 -5.28 17.42
C ARG A 166 -1.23 -6.34 18.37
N SER A 167 -1.76 -6.46 19.59
CA SER A 167 -1.28 -7.46 20.57
C SER A 167 -1.55 -8.90 20.13
N LYS A 168 -2.63 -9.14 19.39
CA LYS A 168 -2.94 -10.48 18.85
C LYS A 168 -1.97 -10.87 17.73
N LEU A 169 -1.55 -9.92 16.90
CA LEU A 169 -0.51 -10.14 15.88
C LEU A 169 0.83 -10.47 16.54
N LEU A 170 1.21 -9.74 17.59
CA LEU A 170 2.41 -10.05 18.38
C LEU A 170 2.31 -11.45 19.01
N ALA A 171 1.17 -11.80 19.61
CA ALA A 171 0.92 -13.13 20.17
C ALA A 171 0.89 -14.25 19.12
N ALA A 172 0.57 -13.91 17.86
CA ALA A 172 0.68 -14.82 16.72
C ALA A 172 2.12 -14.97 16.21
N GLY A 173 3.12 -14.33 16.84
CA GLY A 173 4.53 -14.42 16.46
C GLY A 173 4.93 -13.51 15.29
N VAL A 174 4.08 -12.55 14.92
CA VAL A 174 4.38 -11.59 13.85
C VAL A 174 5.37 -10.53 14.36
N GLU A 175 6.41 -10.28 13.58
CA GLU A 175 7.33 -9.17 13.80
C GLU A 175 6.76 -7.89 13.20
N LEU A 176 6.34 -6.96 14.05
CA LEU A 176 5.69 -5.72 13.63
C LEU A 176 6.65 -4.54 13.65
N TYR A 177 6.60 -3.73 12.58
CA TYR A 177 7.34 -2.48 12.45
C TYR A 177 6.39 -1.34 12.09
N GLU A 178 6.50 -0.23 12.82
CA GLU A 178 5.71 0.97 12.57
C GLU A 178 6.60 2.10 12.05
N PHE A 179 6.29 2.63 10.87
CA PHE A 179 7.03 3.75 10.27
C PHE A 179 6.96 4.97 11.19
N ARG A 180 8.11 5.50 11.61
CA ARG A 180 8.18 6.64 12.54
C ARG A 180 7.68 7.91 11.85
N PRO A 181 7.39 9.04 12.53
CA PRO A 181 7.16 10.35 11.89
C PRO A 181 8.42 11.19 11.70
N ASP A 182 9.58 10.72 12.14
CA ASP A 182 10.88 11.37 12.00
C ASP A 182 11.90 10.52 11.23
N ALA A 183 11.42 9.49 10.52
CA ALA A 183 12.24 8.55 9.74
C ALA A 183 13.28 9.27 8.88
N ARG A 184 14.55 8.85 9.02
CA ARG A 184 15.69 9.44 8.32
C ARG A 184 15.54 9.37 6.80
N ILE A 185 15.03 8.25 6.28
CA ILE A 185 14.89 7.96 4.84
C ILE A 185 14.04 9.02 4.10
N ARG A 186 13.18 9.75 4.80
CA ARG A 186 12.45 10.88 4.21
C ARG A 186 13.35 11.98 3.67
N ARG A 187 14.50 12.18 4.31
CA ARG A 187 15.46 13.19 3.85
C ARG A 187 16.07 12.80 2.51
N ASP A 188 16.18 11.51 2.22
CA ASP A 188 16.75 11.00 0.97
C ASP A 188 15.76 11.12 -0.19
N LEU A 189 14.46 11.14 0.12
CA LEU A 189 13.37 11.40 -0.84
C LEU A 189 13.24 12.89 -1.21
N MET A 190 13.93 13.78 -0.50
CA MET A 190 13.91 15.22 -0.71
C MET A 190 15.31 15.71 -1.11
N SER A 191 15.37 16.72 -1.97
CA SER A 191 16.66 17.37 -2.22
C SER A 191 17.16 18.09 -0.96
N SER A 192 18.48 18.17 -0.78
CA SER A 192 19.08 18.88 0.37
C SER A 192 18.61 20.34 0.47
N ALA A 193 18.30 20.98 -0.67
CA ALA A 193 17.75 22.33 -0.71
C ALA A 193 16.31 22.42 -0.17
N GLN A 194 15.46 21.42 -0.44
CA GLN A 194 14.10 21.34 0.12
C GLN A 194 14.13 21.13 1.63
N VAL A 195 15.02 20.24 2.10
CA VAL A 195 15.22 19.98 3.53
C VAL A 195 15.64 21.27 4.25
N ARG A 196 16.55 22.06 3.66
CA ARG A 196 17.01 23.33 4.25
C ARG A 196 15.97 24.46 4.23
N SER A 197 15.11 24.52 3.21
CA SER A 197 14.09 25.58 3.10
C SER A 197 12.86 25.34 3.97
N MET A 198 12.69 24.14 4.52
CA MET A 198 11.50 23.79 5.31
C MET A 198 11.75 23.98 6.81
N ARG A 199 10.91 24.80 7.44
CA ARG A 199 10.91 24.97 8.91
C ARG A 199 10.56 23.66 9.64
N LYS A 200 9.76 22.80 9.00
CA LYS A 200 9.38 21.47 9.50
C LYS A 200 9.27 20.52 8.32
N LEU A 201 9.87 19.34 8.43
CA LEU A 201 9.76 18.32 7.39
C LEU A 201 8.35 17.73 7.35
N PRO A 202 7.83 17.43 6.15
CA PRO A 202 6.55 16.75 6.00
C PRO A 202 6.62 15.36 6.63
N ILE A 203 5.48 14.91 7.13
CA ILE A 203 5.31 13.54 7.59
C ILE A 203 4.86 12.72 6.39
N TYR A 204 5.55 11.62 6.11
CA TYR A 204 5.18 10.69 5.04
C TYR A 204 4.44 9.49 5.61
N SER A 205 3.52 8.97 4.82
CA SER A 205 2.75 7.76 5.09
C SER A 205 3.22 6.67 4.13
N LEU A 206 3.49 5.48 4.65
CA LEU A 206 3.65 4.28 3.84
C LEU A 206 2.31 3.96 3.19
N HIS A 207 2.28 3.71 1.88
CA HIS A 207 1.07 3.28 1.17
C HIS A 207 1.31 2.08 0.25
N ALA A 208 2.51 1.49 0.34
CA ALA A 208 2.86 0.25 -0.34
C ALA A 208 1.93 -0.89 0.10
N LYS A 209 1.59 -1.75 -0.85
CA LYS A 209 0.84 -3.00 -0.67
C LYS A 209 1.63 -4.09 -1.36
N THR A 210 2.66 -4.53 -0.66
CA THR A 210 3.66 -5.45 -1.18
C THR A 210 3.81 -6.62 -0.22
N MET A 211 4.07 -7.79 -0.77
CA MET A 211 4.39 -8.98 0.01
C MET A 211 5.49 -9.74 -0.72
N VAL A 212 6.53 -10.13 0.01
CA VAL A 212 7.59 -10.99 -0.50
C VAL A 212 7.55 -12.29 0.28
N VAL A 213 7.54 -13.42 -0.44
CA VAL A 213 7.47 -14.77 0.13
C VAL A 213 8.71 -15.55 -0.29
N ASP A 214 9.39 -16.12 0.70
CA ASP A 214 10.54 -17.01 0.57
C ASP A 214 11.69 -16.48 -0.29
N ASP A 215 11.77 -15.15 -0.46
CA ASP A 215 12.76 -14.43 -1.29
C ASP A 215 12.65 -14.71 -2.80
N GLU A 216 11.56 -15.33 -3.22
CA GLU A 216 11.40 -15.84 -4.58
C GLU A 216 10.13 -15.31 -5.24
N LEU A 217 9.08 -15.03 -4.45
CA LEU A 217 7.82 -14.53 -4.96
C LEU A 217 7.56 -13.10 -4.45
N LEU A 218 7.45 -12.15 -5.38
CA LEU A 218 7.01 -10.79 -5.12
C LEU A 218 5.54 -10.64 -5.49
N VAL A 219 4.76 -10.06 -4.59
CA VAL A 219 3.36 -9.70 -4.80
C VAL A 219 3.21 -8.20 -4.63
N ILE A 220 2.61 -7.54 -5.62
CA ILE A 220 2.29 -6.11 -5.61
C ILE A 220 0.84 -5.94 -6.02
N GLY A 221 0.07 -5.11 -5.33
CA GLY A 221 -1.31 -4.87 -5.74
C GLY A 221 -2.02 -3.76 -4.99
N THR A 222 -3.34 -3.86 -4.92
CA THR A 222 -4.21 -2.88 -4.26
C THR A 222 -4.65 -3.32 -2.86
N PHE A 223 -4.50 -4.60 -2.55
CA PHE A 223 -5.00 -5.25 -1.34
C PHE A 223 -4.35 -4.73 -0.05
N ASN A 224 -5.12 -4.07 0.82
CA ASN A 224 -4.67 -3.82 2.19
C ASN A 224 -5.01 -5.02 3.08
N LEU A 225 -4.27 -5.24 4.17
CA LEU A 225 -4.58 -6.30 5.13
C LEU A 225 -5.72 -5.89 6.08
N ASP A 226 -6.92 -5.67 5.54
CA ASP A 226 -8.12 -5.29 6.27
C ASP A 226 -9.39 -6.02 5.78
N PRO A 227 -10.49 -6.03 6.58
CA PRO A 227 -11.71 -6.72 6.22
C PRO A 227 -12.40 -6.07 5.01
N ARG A 228 -12.24 -4.76 4.82
CA ARG A 228 -12.79 -4.05 3.66
C ARG A 228 -12.17 -4.53 2.34
N SER A 229 -10.86 -4.67 2.26
CA SER A 229 -10.17 -5.22 1.08
C SER A 229 -10.48 -6.70 0.90
N ALA A 230 -10.64 -7.45 2.00
CA ALA A 230 -11.01 -8.87 1.92
C ALA A 230 -12.43 -9.08 1.37
N ASN A 231 -13.38 -8.22 1.72
CA ASN A 231 -14.80 -8.50 1.49
C ASN A 231 -15.52 -7.50 0.59
N LEU A 232 -15.15 -6.23 0.58
CA LEU A 232 -15.96 -5.14 0.01
C LEU A 232 -15.34 -4.51 -1.23
N ASN A 233 -14.05 -4.20 -1.20
CA ASN A 233 -13.36 -3.60 -2.34
C ASN A 233 -12.96 -4.69 -3.34
N THR A 234 -13.20 -4.47 -4.63
CA THR A 234 -12.55 -5.25 -5.68
C THR A 234 -11.06 -4.97 -5.70
N GLU A 235 -10.24 -5.99 -5.50
CA GLU A 235 -8.79 -5.89 -5.42
C GLU A 235 -8.12 -6.59 -6.60
N CYS A 236 -6.91 -6.15 -6.95
CA CYS A 236 -6.05 -6.88 -7.87
C CYS A 236 -4.62 -6.97 -7.34
N VAL A 237 -3.92 -8.04 -7.72
CA VAL A 237 -2.53 -8.30 -7.38
C VAL A 237 -1.80 -8.89 -8.59
N VAL A 238 -0.53 -8.53 -8.71
CA VAL A 238 0.42 -9.15 -9.64
C VAL A 238 1.35 -10.02 -8.82
N LEU A 239 1.45 -11.30 -9.20
CA LEU A 239 2.40 -12.26 -8.66
C LEU A 239 3.59 -12.36 -9.61
N ILE A 240 4.78 -12.14 -9.08
CA ILE A 240 6.03 -12.04 -9.84
C ILE A 240 7.01 -13.06 -9.25
N PRO A 241 7.11 -14.28 -9.82
CA PRO A 241 8.07 -15.29 -9.40
C PRO A 241 9.47 -14.92 -9.89
N SER A 242 10.16 -14.05 -9.14
CA SER A 242 11.50 -13.56 -9.46
C SER A 242 12.25 -13.19 -8.19
N ALA A 243 13.30 -13.97 -7.89
CA ALA A 243 14.17 -13.70 -6.74
C ALA A 243 14.89 -12.36 -6.84
N ALA A 244 15.24 -11.92 -8.07
CA ALA A 244 15.87 -10.62 -8.29
C ALA A 244 14.91 -9.46 -7.95
N ALA A 245 13.68 -9.51 -8.46
CA ALA A 245 12.67 -8.50 -8.15
C ALA A 245 12.28 -8.50 -6.67
N ALA A 246 12.11 -9.69 -6.09
CA ALA A 246 11.85 -9.86 -4.66
C ALA A 246 12.98 -9.25 -3.82
N ARG A 247 14.24 -9.51 -4.16
CA ARG A 247 15.40 -8.94 -3.46
C ARG A 247 15.43 -7.42 -3.54
N GLY A 248 15.18 -6.83 -4.71
CA GLY A 248 15.15 -5.36 -4.85
C GLY A 248 14.11 -4.69 -3.95
N VAL A 249 12.92 -5.30 -3.80
CA VAL A 249 11.89 -4.82 -2.87
C VAL A 249 12.31 -5.05 -1.42
N LEU A 250 12.85 -6.23 -1.10
CA LEU A 250 13.34 -6.54 0.25
C LEU A 250 14.46 -5.61 0.70
N ASP A 251 15.42 -5.28 -0.17
CA ASP A 251 16.49 -4.32 0.12
C ASP A 251 15.89 -2.99 0.60
N TRP A 252 14.82 -2.52 -0.06
CA TRP A 252 14.15 -1.29 0.32
C TRP A 252 13.42 -1.41 1.65
N ILE A 253 12.66 -2.49 1.86
CA ILE A 253 11.97 -2.76 3.13
C ILE A 253 12.98 -2.86 4.28
N GLU A 254 14.10 -3.55 4.06
CA GLU A 254 15.18 -3.72 5.04
C GLU A 254 15.80 -2.38 5.44
N GLN A 255 15.88 -1.39 4.53
CA GLN A 255 16.26 -0.02 4.89
C GLN A 255 15.18 0.67 5.72
N GLU A 256 13.91 0.50 5.36
CA GLU A 256 12.79 1.15 6.03
C GLU A 256 12.54 0.60 7.45
N ILE A 257 12.81 -0.67 7.71
CA ILE A 257 12.66 -1.28 9.03
C ILE A 257 13.82 -0.95 10.00
N LYS A 258 14.88 -0.28 9.54
CA LYS A 258 15.98 0.15 10.41
C LYS A 258 15.47 1.06 11.54
N PRO A 259 16.11 1.07 12.73
CA PRO A 259 15.65 1.82 13.90
C PRO A 259 15.51 3.34 13.69
N GLU A 260 16.29 3.92 12.80
CA GLU A 260 16.22 5.34 12.42
C GLU A 260 14.99 5.67 11.53
N ASN A 261 14.30 4.66 11.00
CA ASN A 261 13.20 4.80 10.06
C ASN A 261 11.87 4.26 10.61
N SER A 262 11.93 3.15 11.34
CA SER A 262 10.77 2.51 11.94
C SER A 262 11.00 2.18 13.41
N LEU A 263 9.92 1.82 14.10
CA LEU A 263 9.94 1.29 15.45
C LEU A 263 9.48 -0.17 15.41
N ARG A 264 10.31 -1.08 15.91
CA ARG A 264 9.87 -2.45 16.18
C ARG A 264 8.88 -2.44 17.34
N VAL A 265 7.68 -2.94 17.10
CA VAL A 265 6.59 -2.94 18.07
C VAL A 265 6.81 -4.06 19.09
N THR A 266 6.50 -3.78 20.34
CA THR A 266 6.44 -4.75 21.44
C THR A 266 5.17 -4.53 22.25
N GLU A 267 4.86 -5.44 23.18
CA GLU A 267 3.76 -5.25 24.14
C GLU A 267 3.89 -3.96 24.96
N LYS A 268 5.11 -3.44 25.14
CA LYS A 268 5.40 -2.26 25.97
C LYS A 268 5.66 -0.99 25.18
N ASP A 269 5.94 -1.09 23.88
CA ASP A 269 6.42 0.04 23.07
C ASP A 269 5.88 -0.01 21.64
N ASN A 270 5.32 1.10 21.18
CA ASN A 270 4.75 1.26 19.85
C ASN A 270 4.76 2.73 19.40
N GLY A 271 4.48 2.95 18.13
CA GLY A 271 4.60 4.25 17.47
C GLY A 271 3.52 5.25 17.85
N ASP A 272 2.49 4.84 18.61
CA ASP A 272 1.51 5.79 19.18
C ASP A 272 2.21 6.77 20.14
N ARG A 273 3.38 6.40 20.69
CA ARG A 273 4.20 7.26 21.55
C ARG A 273 4.62 8.57 20.87
N PHE A 274 4.77 8.55 19.55
CA PHE A 274 5.16 9.73 18.77
C PHE A 274 3.99 10.69 18.50
N ALA A 275 2.74 10.26 18.75
CA ALA A 275 1.56 11.09 18.53
C ALA A 275 1.30 12.05 19.71
N PRO A 276 0.90 13.30 19.45
CA PRO A 276 0.41 14.20 20.49
C PRO A 276 -0.93 13.69 21.05
N TRP A 277 -1.27 14.12 22.27
CA TRP A 277 -2.50 13.69 22.95
C TRP A 277 -3.77 13.96 22.13
N THR A 278 -3.82 15.08 21.39
CA THR A 278 -4.96 15.46 20.55
C THR A 278 -5.20 14.44 19.44
N LEU A 279 -4.14 13.92 18.82
CA LEU A 279 -4.24 12.91 17.76
C LEU A 279 -4.68 11.56 18.35
N ARG A 280 -4.15 11.19 19.52
CA ARG A 280 -4.58 9.97 20.23
C ARG A 280 -6.07 10.03 20.58
N PHE A 281 -6.54 11.18 21.06
CA PHE A 281 -7.95 11.39 21.39
C PHE A 281 -8.87 11.30 20.16
N ARG A 282 -8.51 11.96 19.05
CA ARG A 282 -9.26 11.86 17.78
C ARG A 282 -9.33 10.43 17.24
N THR A 283 -8.24 9.68 17.38
CA THR A 283 -8.17 8.27 16.97
C THR A 283 -9.05 7.38 17.84
N TRP A 284 -9.08 7.64 19.15
CA TRP A 284 -9.98 6.96 20.06
C TRP A 284 -11.46 7.19 19.67
N LEU A 285 -11.84 8.42 19.34
CA LEU A 285 -13.18 8.76 18.83
C LEU A 285 -13.49 8.06 17.50
N ALA A 286 -12.51 7.88 16.60
CA ALA A 286 -12.70 7.12 15.36
C ALA A 286 -13.03 5.64 15.60
N GLY A 287 -12.98 5.17 16.85
CA GLY A 287 -13.33 3.81 17.26
C GLY A 287 -14.80 3.44 17.12
N PHE A 288 -15.72 4.38 16.87
CA PHE A 288 -17.12 4.04 16.61
C PHE A 288 -17.35 3.33 15.27
N VAL A 289 -16.36 3.36 14.36
CA VAL A 289 -16.45 2.64 13.09
C VAL A 289 -16.21 1.13 13.31
N PRO A 290 -17.14 0.25 12.93
CA PRO A 290 -16.97 -1.20 13.06
C PRO A 290 -15.76 -1.72 12.29
N ALA A 291 -14.97 -2.60 12.91
CA ALA A 291 -13.78 -3.19 12.26
C ALA A 291 -14.09 -3.94 10.96
N ALA A 292 -15.31 -4.48 10.82
CA ALA A 292 -15.73 -5.22 9.64
C ALA A 292 -15.90 -4.36 8.37
N ILE A 293 -15.98 -3.02 8.49
CA ILE A 293 -16.09 -2.09 7.35
C ILE A 293 -14.86 -1.21 7.15
N LEU A 294 -13.87 -1.37 8.03
CA LEU A 294 -12.59 -0.66 7.97
C LEU A 294 -11.64 -1.31 6.98
#